data_AF-A0A832ZJI8-F1
#
_entry.id   AF-A0A832ZJI8-F1
#
_cell.length_a   1.000
_cell.length_b   1.000
_cell.length_c   1.000
_cell.angle_alpha   90.00
_cell.angle_beta   90.00
_cell.angle_gamma   90.00
#
_symmetry.space_group_name_H-M   'P 1'
#
loop_
_entity.id
_entity.type
_entity.pdbx_description
1 polymer ?
#
loop_
_entity_poly.entity_id
_entity_poly.type
_entity_poly.pdbx_seq_one_letter_code
_entity_poly.pdbx_strand_id
1 'polypeptide(L)'
;VGEKLVIGLPGNPISAYNVLLRFAIPLLEELQVYFGLPTSFLKNVKARLLIPTRPARGRHTFNPAYFIDEGMWVLPIEFESYMITRFSQTNSIVKLRAGIHGLYEAGKEVPVEVYGQPKQLIVASEMLSSKTLKAIVNALGSFGKNILFVEEGSSIALHLARREIAHIAIVSKSMIDVLDKLSDHYESITLNQKIIVVEGQAVVNACTLYPQGSIWGLVSSRYCRDLEQVKARTPRAATWLLREGYVSRAILPVEELAIIRNKIAFKPSIIAEIKDKLVILCRKDLECDKVFEKMTKSLSR
;
A
#
# COMPACT_ATOMS: atom_id res chain seq x y z
N VAL A 1 1.53 -39.76 -24.34
CA VAL A 1 0.37 -38.85 -24.48
C VAL A 1 -0.86 -39.73 -24.34
N GLY A 2 -1.67 -39.55 -23.29
CA GLY A 2 -2.81 -40.44 -23.00
C GLY A 2 -3.18 -40.60 -21.51
N GLU A 3 -2.24 -40.38 -20.58
CA GLU A 3 -2.48 -40.63 -19.14
C GLU A 3 -2.06 -39.46 -18.21
N LYS A 4 -1.54 -38.37 -18.78
CA LYS A 4 -1.10 -37.21 -18.00
C LYS A 4 -2.10 -36.08 -18.13
N LEU A 5 -2.56 -35.57 -17.00
CA LEU A 5 -3.35 -34.36 -16.94
C LEU A 5 -2.53 -33.17 -17.47
N VAL A 6 -3.12 -32.40 -18.37
CA VAL A 6 -2.54 -31.16 -18.90
C VAL A 6 -3.46 -30.00 -18.54
N ILE A 7 -2.93 -29.01 -17.81
CA ILE A 7 -3.62 -27.74 -17.53
C ILE A 7 -2.90 -26.63 -18.29
N GLY A 8 -3.58 -26.06 -19.28
CA GLY A 8 -3.08 -24.89 -20.01
C GLY A 8 -3.19 -23.63 -19.15
N LEU A 9 -2.05 -23.05 -18.77
CA LEU A 9 -2.02 -21.79 -18.05
C LEU A 9 -1.96 -20.60 -19.03
N PRO A 10 -2.67 -19.49 -18.76
CA PRO A 10 -2.54 -18.28 -19.56
C PRO A 10 -1.14 -17.66 -19.44
N GLY A 11 -0.70 -16.92 -20.46
CA GLY A 11 0.63 -16.30 -20.47
C GLY A 11 0.82 -15.17 -19.44
N ASN A 12 -0.26 -14.56 -18.96
CA ASN A 12 -0.18 -13.56 -17.90
C ASN A 12 0.09 -14.26 -16.53
N PRO A 13 1.17 -13.90 -15.81
CA PRO A 13 1.58 -14.59 -14.58
C PRO A 13 0.52 -14.67 -13.48
N ILE A 14 -0.24 -13.58 -13.29
CA ILE A 14 -1.30 -13.52 -12.29
C ILE A 14 -2.50 -14.35 -12.72
N SER A 15 -2.87 -14.29 -13.99
CA SER A 15 -3.90 -15.18 -14.54
C SER A 15 -3.48 -16.65 -14.40
N ALA A 16 -2.20 -16.97 -14.64
CA ALA A 16 -1.67 -18.32 -14.49
C ALA A 16 -1.75 -18.79 -13.05
N TYR A 17 -1.32 -17.95 -12.10
CA TYR A 17 -1.43 -18.22 -10.68
C TYR A 17 -2.89 -18.41 -10.24
N ASN A 18 -3.79 -17.57 -10.77
CA ASN A 18 -5.22 -17.67 -10.50
C ASN A 18 -5.84 -18.97 -11.03
N VAL A 19 -5.39 -19.47 -12.18
CA VAL A 19 -5.81 -20.78 -12.71
C VAL A 19 -5.20 -21.91 -11.88
N LEU A 20 -3.93 -21.80 -11.51
CA LEU A 20 -3.24 -22.74 -10.63
C LEU A 20 -4.01 -22.90 -9.30
N LEU A 21 -4.31 -21.80 -8.60
CA LEU A 21 -5.02 -21.83 -7.32
C LEU A 21 -6.43 -22.45 -7.40
N ARG A 22 -7.13 -22.29 -8.53
CA ARG A 22 -8.55 -22.66 -8.65
C ARG A 22 -8.81 -24.02 -9.26
N PHE A 23 -7.88 -24.49 -10.10
CA PHE A 23 -8.07 -25.72 -10.85
C PHE A 23 -6.97 -26.73 -10.53
N ALA A 24 -5.71 -26.30 -10.55
CA ALA A 24 -4.60 -27.21 -10.31
C ALA A 24 -4.47 -27.59 -8.84
N ILE A 25 -4.50 -26.63 -7.91
CA ILE A 25 -4.36 -26.92 -6.47
C ILE A 25 -5.48 -27.81 -5.95
N PRO A 26 -6.77 -27.53 -6.17
CA PRO A 26 -7.83 -28.40 -5.68
C PRO A 26 -7.71 -29.83 -6.20
N LEU A 27 -7.31 -30.00 -7.47
CA LEU A 27 -7.08 -31.31 -8.05
C LEU A 27 -5.87 -32.03 -7.45
N LEU A 28 -4.78 -31.30 -7.17
CA LEU A 28 -3.63 -31.84 -6.47
C LEU A 28 -3.99 -32.24 -5.03
N GLU A 29 -4.83 -31.45 -4.35
CA GLU A 29 -5.33 -31.77 -3.01
C GLU A 29 -6.23 -33.01 -3.03
N GLU A 30 -7.11 -33.17 -4.02
CA GLU A 30 -7.92 -34.39 -4.21
C GLU A 30 -7.04 -35.63 -4.42
N LEU A 31 -6.00 -35.53 -5.25
CA LEU A 31 -5.05 -36.61 -5.45
C LEU A 31 -4.27 -36.91 -4.16
N GLN A 32 -3.85 -35.90 -3.41
CA GLN A 32 -3.20 -36.08 -2.11
C GLN A 32 -4.08 -36.84 -1.13
N VAL A 33 -5.36 -36.48 -1.02
CA VAL A 33 -6.34 -37.21 -0.19
C VAL A 33 -6.45 -38.66 -0.64
N TYR A 34 -6.56 -38.91 -1.95
CA TYR A 34 -6.61 -40.26 -2.51
C TYR A 34 -5.38 -41.11 -2.13
N PHE A 35 -4.20 -40.48 -2.01
CA PHE A 35 -2.95 -41.14 -1.59
C PHE A 35 -2.66 -41.05 -0.07
N GLY A 36 -3.60 -40.53 0.74
CA GLY A 36 -3.41 -40.42 2.20
C GLY A 36 -2.38 -39.38 2.64
N LEU A 37 -2.08 -38.38 1.79
CA LEU A 37 -1.16 -37.29 2.10
C LEU A 37 -1.91 -36.12 2.76
N PRO A 38 -1.26 -35.38 3.68
CA PRO A 38 -1.87 -34.21 4.31
C PRO A 38 -2.15 -33.10 3.28
N THR A 39 -3.33 -32.50 3.36
CA THR A 39 -3.75 -31.34 2.55
C THR A 39 -3.71 -30.06 3.40
N SER A 40 -3.32 -28.92 2.81
CA SER A 40 -3.71 -27.56 3.27
C SER A 40 -2.91 -26.46 2.55
N PHE A 41 -3.14 -26.25 1.25
CA PHE A 41 -2.54 -25.08 0.58
C PHE A 41 -3.32 -23.78 0.83
N LEU A 42 -4.65 -23.86 0.96
CA LEU A 42 -5.53 -22.70 1.04
C LEU A 42 -6.51 -22.79 2.22
N LYS A 43 -6.55 -21.76 3.07
CA LYS A 43 -7.56 -21.62 4.11
C LYS A 43 -8.70 -20.74 3.58
N ASN A 44 -9.89 -21.31 3.45
CA ASN A 44 -11.10 -20.54 3.13
C ASN A 44 -11.70 -19.97 4.42
N VAL A 45 -11.83 -18.65 4.49
CA VAL A 45 -12.42 -17.95 5.64
C VAL A 45 -13.47 -16.95 5.17
N LYS A 46 -14.29 -16.48 6.11
CA LYS A 46 -15.10 -15.29 5.91
C LYS A 46 -14.46 -14.13 6.67
N ALA A 47 -14.33 -12.99 6.01
CA ALA A 47 -13.70 -11.81 6.56
C ALA A 47 -14.51 -10.55 6.20
N ARG A 48 -14.39 -9.50 7.00
CA ARG A 48 -15.05 -8.22 6.77
C ARG A 48 -14.20 -7.33 5.88
N LEU A 49 -14.82 -6.72 4.87
CA LEU A 49 -14.14 -5.75 4.00
C LEU A 49 -13.71 -4.51 4.78
N LEU A 50 -12.47 -4.06 4.61
CA LEU A 50 -12.00 -2.82 5.21
C LEU A 50 -12.46 -1.58 4.46
N ILE A 51 -12.50 -1.68 3.13
CA ILE A 51 -12.90 -0.60 2.25
C ILE A 51 -14.02 -1.07 1.31
N PRO A 52 -14.89 -0.14 0.87
CA PRO A 52 -15.90 -0.49 -0.11
C PRO A 52 -15.23 -0.97 -1.41
N THR A 53 -15.71 -2.07 -1.97
CA THR A 53 -15.08 -2.72 -3.14
C THR A 53 -16.11 -3.10 -4.18
N ARG A 54 -15.84 -2.81 -5.46
CA ARG A 54 -16.76 -3.11 -6.56
C ARG A 54 -16.22 -4.29 -7.39
N PRO A 55 -17.04 -5.33 -7.67
CA PRO A 55 -16.66 -6.38 -8.61
C PRO A 55 -16.64 -5.86 -10.05
N ALA A 56 -15.85 -6.52 -10.91
CA ALA A 56 -15.93 -6.33 -12.35
C ALA A 56 -17.32 -6.71 -12.88
N ARG A 57 -17.84 -5.91 -13.81
CA ARG A 57 -19.19 -6.11 -14.37
C ARG A 57 -19.29 -7.47 -15.05
N GLY A 58 -20.30 -8.25 -14.67
CA GLY A 58 -20.63 -9.53 -15.29
C GLY A 58 -19.66 -10.68 -15.02
N ARG A 59 -18.70 -10.53 -14.09
CA ARG A 59 -17.71 -11.57 -13.79
C ARG A 59 -17.47 -11.73 -12.29
N HIS A 60 -17.19 -12.96 -11.88
CA HIS A 60 -16.63 -13.21 -10.56
C HIS A 60 -15.27 -12.54 -10.48
N THR A 61 -15.07 -11.75 -9.44
CA THR A 61 -13.84 -10.97 -9.27
C THR A 61 -13.05 -11.59 -8.14
N PHE A 62 -11.79 -11.87 -8.44
CA PHE A 62 -10.82 -12.44 -7.51
C PHE A 62 -9.75 -11.39 -7.27
N ASN A 63 -10.01 -10.51 -6.30
CA ASN A 63 -9.11 -9.42 -6.02
C ASN A 63 -8.05 -9.88 -5.01
N PRO A 64 -6.76 -9.70 -5.32
CA PRO A 64 -5.72 -9.86 -4.32
C PRO A 64 -5.99 -8.93 -3.14
N ALA A 65 -5.68 -9.42 -1.94
CA ALA A 65 -6.02 -8.72 -0.73
C ALA A 65 -5.06 -9.07 0.41
N TYR A 66 -5.03 -8.18 1.39
CA TYR A 66 -4.39 -8.43 2.66
C TYR A 66 -5.40 -8.95 3.66
N PHE A 67 -5.20 -10.18 4.11
CA PHE A 67 -5.93 -10.78 5.21
C PHE A 67 -5.23 -10.45 6.53
N ILE A 68 -6.02 -9.92 7.46
CA ILE A 68 -5.62 -9.54 8.81
C ILE A 68 -6.44 -10.42 9.75
N ASP A 69 -5.75 -11.34 10.41
CA ASP A 69 -6.39 -12.37 11.25
C ASP A 69 -7.03 -11.75 12.50
N GLU A 70 -6.40 -10.72 13.06
CA GLU A 70 -6.96 -9.91 14.14
C GLU A 70 -8.22 -9.19 13.65
N GLY A 71 -9.38 -9.65 14.15
CA GLY A 71 -10.69 -9.11 13.77
C GLY A 71 -11.25 -9.63 12.43
N MET A 72 -10.58 -10.61 11.80
CA MET A 72 -11.01 -11.22 10.53
C MET A 72 -11.30 -10.18 9.45
N TRP A 73 -10.35 -9.30 9.19
CA TRP A 73 -10.48 -8.22 8.21
C TRP A 73 -9.78 -8.56 6.90
N VAL A 74 -10.27 -7.98 5.80
CA VAL A 74 -9.63 -8.08 4.49
C VAL A 74 -9.58 -6.72 3.81
N LEU A 75 -8.39 -6.34 3.33
CA LEU A 75 -8.14 -5.13 2.55
C LEU A 75 -7.83 -5.51 1.10
N PRO A 76 -8.80 -5.39 0.17
CA PRO A 76 -8.55 -5.59 -1.25
C PRO A 76 -7.60 -4.52 -1.76
N ILE A 77 -6.66 -4.89 -2.62
CA ILE A 77 -5.74 -3.94 -3.24
C ILE A 77 -6.23 -3.52 -4.62
N GLU A 78 -6.01 -2.25 -4.97
CA GLU A 78 -6.15 -1.80 -6.36
C GLU A 78 -5.10 -2.51 -7.22
N PHE A 79 -5.57 -3.21 -8.23
CA PHE A 79 -4.78 -4.24 -8.90
C PHE A 79 -5.17 -4.42 -10.37
N GLU A 80 -4.16 -4.63 -11.20
CA GLU A 80 -4.31 -5.13 -12.57
C GLU A 80 -3.41 -6.34 -12.78
N SER A 81 -3.73 -7.18 -13.77
CA SER A 81 -3.06 -8.46 -14.01
C SER A 81 -1.58 -8.35 -14.38
N TYR A 82 -1.06 -7.17 -14.71
CA TYR A 82 0.38 -6.96 -14.91
C TYR A 82 1.14 -6.58 -13.62
N MET A 83 0.45 -6.30 -12.51
CA MET A 83 1.05 -5.80 -11.27
C MET A 83 1.56 -6.94 -10.36
N ILE A 84 2.41 -7.82 -10.88
CA ILE A 84 2.93 -9.00 -10.17
C ILE A 84 3.63 -8.65 -8.84
N THR A 85 4.30 -7.51 -8.78
CA THR A 85 4.98 -7.04 -7.56
C THR A 85 4.01 -6.66 -6.45
N ARG A 86 2.82 -6.14 -6.77
CA ARG A 86 1.76 -5.93 -5.78
C ARG A 86 1.13 -7.24 -5.35
N PHE A 87 0.90 -8.13 -6.32
CA PHE A 87 0.39 -9.47 -6.03
C PHE A 87 1.25 -10.21 -5.01
N SER A 88 2.57 -10.23 -5.19
CA SER A 88 3.50 -10.95 -4.29
C SER A 88 3.53 -10.43 -2.85
N GLN A 89 3.01 -9.22 -2.59
CA GLN A 89 2.92 -8.67 -1.24
C GLN A 89 1.69 -9.18 -0.48
N THR A 90 0.64 -9.58 -1.21
CA THR A 90 -0.63 -10.06 -0.66
C THR A 90 -0.54 -11.47 -0.09
N ASN A 91 -1.43 -11.81 0.83
CA ASN A 91 -1.52 -13.13 1.47
C ASN A 91 -2.91 -13.77 1.29
N SER A 92 -3.80 -13.13 0.53
CA SER A 92 -5.15 -13.61 0.33
C SER A 92 -5.79 -13.11 -0.97
N ILE A 93 -6.91 -13.74 -1.36
CA ILE A 93 -7.79 -13.30 -2.44
C ILE A 93 -9.21 -13.17 -1.89
N VAL A 94 -9.82 -12.00 -2.08
CA VAL A 94 -11.25 -11.80 -1.84
C VAL A 94 -12.06 -12.25 -3.06
N LYS A 95 -13.12 -13.02 -2.84
CA LYS A 95 -14.01 -13.49 -3.91
C LYS A 95 -15.30 -12.66 -3.91
N LEU A 96 -15.49 -11.87 -4.95
CA LEU A 96 -16.69 -11.05 -5.15
C LEU A 96 -17.53 -11.66 -6.26
N ARG A 97 -18.83 -11.82 -6.01
CA ARG A 97 -19.74 -12.50 -6.93
C ARG A 97 -20.13 -11.62 -8.11
N ALA A 98 -20.27 -12.23 -9.29
CA ALA A 98 -20.90 -11.61 -10.45
C ALA A 98 -22.37 -11.25 -10.14
N GLY A 99 -22.92 -10.26 -10.85
CA GLY A 99 -24.35 -9.95 -10.80
C GLY A 99 -24.81 -9.01 -9.68
N ILE A 100 -23.96 -8.71 -8.70
CA ILE A 100 -24.20 -7.59 -7.78
C ILE A 100 -23.81 -6.31 -8.52
N HIS A 101 -24.81 -5.58 -9.02
CA HIS A 101 -24.62 -4.26 -9.65
C HIS A 101 -24.21 -3.15 -8.65
N GLY A 102 -23.73 -3.53 -7.46
CA GLY A 102 -23.49 -2.64 -6.33
C GLY A 102 -22.05 -2.67 -5.83
N LEU A 103 -21.73 -1.66 -5.03
CA LEU A 103 -20.53 -1.59 -4.21
C LEU A 103 -20.73 -2.54 -3.02
N TYR A 104 -19.77 -3.43 -2.74
CA TYR A 104 -19.74 -4.09 -1.43
C TYR A 104 -19.29 -3.05 -0.41
N GLU A 105 -20.08 -2.79 0.61
CA GLU A 105 -19.76 -1.81 1.63
C GLU A 105 -18.63 -2.29 2.56
N ALA A 106 -17.93 -1.33 3.17
CA ALA A 106 -17.00 -1.63 4.25
C ALA A 106 -17.75 -2.30 5.42
N GLY A 107 -17.10 -3.25 6.09
CA GLY A 107 -17.68 -4.08 7.14
C GLY A 107 -18.44 -5.31 6.65
N LYS A 108 -18.80 -5.37 5.36
CA LYS A 108 -19.53 -6.52 4.80
C LYS A 108 -18.66 -7.77 4.82
N GLU A 109 -19.24 -8.88 5.29
CA GLU A 109 -18.60 -10.18 5.29
C GLU A 109 -18.53 -10.77 3.87
N VAL A 110 -17.34 -11.22 3.48
CA VAL A 110 -17.03 -11.76 2.16
C VAL A 110 -16.15 -13.02 2.27
N PRO A 111 -16.26 -13.96 1.32
CA PRO A 111 -15.38 -15.12 1.27
C PRO A 111 -13.97 -14.73 0.83
N VAL A 112 -12.97 -15.27 1.53
CA VAL A 112 -11.54 -15.02 1.34
C VAL A 112 -10.76 -16.34 1.29
N GLU A 113 -9.90 -16.47 0.29
CA GLU A 113 -8.87 -17.53 0.20
C GLU A 113 -7.57 -16.99 0.79
N VAL A 114 -7.06 -17.59 1.86
CA VAL A 114 -5.78 -17.22 2.48
C VAL A 114 -4.73 -18.25 2.07
N TYR A 115 -3.64 -17.79 1.44
CA TYR A 115 -2.51 -18.61 0.96
C TYR A 115 -1.17 -18.24 1.60
N GLY A 116 -1.13 -17.17 2.39
CA GLY A 116 0.06 -16.76 3.13
C GLY A 116 -0.20 -16.71 4.63
N GLN A 117 0.87 -16.56 5.41
CA GLN A 117 0.74 -16.33 6.84
C GLN A 117 0.01 -15.01 7.11
N PRO A 118 -0.81 -14.93 8.17
CA PRO A 118 -1.29 -13.67 8.69
C PRO A 118 -0.14 -12.68 8.93
N LYS A 119 -0.34 -11.42 8.56
CA LYS A 119 0.63 -10.34 8.77
C LYS A 119 0.01 -9.27 9.66
N GLN A 120 0.81 -8.68 10.55
CA GLN A 120 0.43 -7.46 11.27
C GLN A 120 0.44 -6.27 10.29
N LEU A 121 -0.54 -5.38 10.39
CA LEU A 121 -0.76 -4.33 9.40
C LEU A 121 -0.14 -2.99 9.82
N ILE A 122 0.94 -2.56 9.14
CA ILE A 122 1.27 -1.14 9.00
C ILE A 122 0.44 -0.58 7.85
N VAL A 123 -0.33 0.46 8.14
CA VAL A 123 -0.90 1.30 7.09
C VAL A 123 -0.18 2.63 7.15
N ALA A 124 0.82 2.80 6.29
CA ALA A 124 1.37 4.13 6.16
C ALA A 124 0.45 4.89 5.23
N SER A 125 -0.10 6.01 5.73
CA SER A 125 -0.39 7.06 4.79
C SER A 125 0.81 7.94 4.56
N GLU A 126 0.80 8.46 3.36
CA GLU A 126 1.77 9.38 2.81
C GLU A 126 3.00 8.69 2.26
N MET A 127 3.46 9.30 1.18
CA MET A 127 4.65 8.91 0.49
C MET A 127 5.87 9.24 1.31
N LEU A 128 6.17 8.32 2.22
CA LEU A 128 7.43 8.31 2.94
C LEU A 128 8.58 8.31 1.94
N SER A 129 9.63 9.04 2.26
CA SER A 129 10.89 8.84 1.56
C SER A 129 11.29 7.36 1.66
N SER A 130 12.01 6.87 0.66
CA SER A 130 12.53 5.49 0.69
C SER A 130 13.38 5.22 1.95
N LYS A 131 14.05 6.26 2.48
CA LYS A 131 14.82 6.21 3.72
C LYS A 131 13.90 6.04 4.93
N THR A 132 12.87 6.86 5.06
CA THR A 132 11.91 6.80 6.17
C THR A 132 11.17 5.47 6.18
N LEU A 133 10.73 5.00 5.01
CA LEU A 133 10.09 3.70 4.88
C LEU A 133 11.01 2.56 5.36
N LYS A 134 12.28 2.55 4.93
CA LYS A 134 13.26 1.55 5.38
C LYS A 134 13.51 1.64 6.88
N ALA A 135 13.63 2.85 7.43
CA ALA A 135 13.82 3.05 8.87
C ALA A 135 12.65 2.45 9.66
N ILE A 136 11.42 2.66 9.20
CA ILE A 136 10.21 2.10 9.81
C ILE A 136 10.20 0.57 9.71
N VAL A 137 10.38 0.03 8.51
CA VAL A 137 10.37 -1.43 8.29
C VAL A 137 11.47 -2.12 9.10
N ASN A 138 12.68 -1.55 9.16
CA ASN A 138 13.79 -2.13 9.92
C ASN A 138 13.56 -2.05 11.42
N ALA A 139 13.10 -0.89 11.92
CA ALA A 139 12.79 -0.72 13.33
C ALA A 139 11.77 -1.77 13.76
N LEU A 140 10.73 -1.98 12.96
CA LEU A 140 9.65 -2.90 13.31
C LEU A 140 9.99 -4.37 13.08
N GLY A 141 10.73 -4.70 12.02
CA GLY A 141 11.20 -6.07 11.77
C GLY A 141 12.09 -6.60 12.91
N SER A 142 12.78 -5.70 13.63
CA SER A 142 13.60 -6.08 14.78
C SER A 142 12.81 -6.56 16.02
N PHE A 143 11.47 -6.50 15.99
CA PHE A 143 10.59 -7.05 17.02
C PHE A 143 10.01 -8.43 16.65
N GLY A 144 10.55 -9.07 15.60
CA GLY A 144 10.11 -10.41 15.16
C GLY A 144 8.68 -10.44 14.61
N LYS A 145 8.15 -9.28 14.23
CA LYS A 145 6.78 -9.15 13.71
C LYS A 145 6.78 -9.29 12.19
N ASN A 146 5.89 -10.13 11.67
CA ASN A 146 5.63 -10.23 10.23
C ASN A 146 4.73 -9.09 9.81
N ILE A 147 5.34 -8.03 9.31
CA ILE A 147 4.63 -6.80 9.07
C ILE A 147 4.33 -6.61 7.59
N LEU A 148 3.10 -6.22 7.34
CA LEU A 148 2.59 -5.82 6.06
C LEU A 148 2.54 -4.30 6.00
N PHE A 149 3.18 -3.72 5.00
CA PHE A 149 3.05 -2.30 4.69
C PHE A 149 2.00 -2.10 3.61
N VAL A 150 1.04 -1.22 3.85
CA VAL A 150 0.06 -0.79 2.86
C VAL A 150 0.11 0.73 2.73
N GLU A 151 0.25 1.19 1.48
CA GLU A 151 0.24 2.59 1.11
C GLU A 151 -1.21 3.03 0.87
N GLU A 152 -1.76 3.81 1.79
CA GLU A 152 -3.14 4.33 1.72
C GLU A 152 -3.17 5.85 1.95
N GLY A 153 -4.31 6.49 1.72
CA GLY A 153 -4.47 7.92 2.00
C GLY A 153 -4.58 8.23 3.49
N SER A 154 -4.28 9.47 3.89
CA SER A 154 -4.25 9.85 5.32
C SER A 154 -5.59 9.73 6.02
N SER A 155 -6.69 9.95 5.30
CA SER A 155 -8.04 9.67 5.81
C SER A 155 -8.29 8.18 6.04
N ILE A 156 -7.76 7.31 5.18
CA ILE A 156 -7.92 5.86 5.26
C ILE A 156 -7.05 5.30 6.38
N ALA A 157 -5.76 5.66 6.45
CA ALA A 157 -4.87 5.22 7.53
C ALA A 157 -5.41 5.65 8.90
N LEU A 158 -5.90 6.89 9.02
CA LEU A 158 -6.55 7.37 10.24
C LEU A 158 -7.83 6.58 10.55
N HIS A 159 -8.66 6.29 9.55
CA HIS A 159 -9.87 5.49 9.75
C HIS A 159 -9.56 4.08 10.26
N LEU A 160 -8.51 3.45 9.73
CA LEU A 160 -8.06 2.13 10.15
C LEU A 160 -7.46 2.14 11.56
N ALA A 161 -6.74 3.21 11.93
CA ALA A 161 -6.27 3.40 13.31
C ALA A 161 -7.44 3.57 14.29
N ARG A 162 -8.47 4.36 13.94
CA ARG A 162 -9.67 4.55 14.78
C ARG A 162 -10.46 3.28 15.06
N ARG A 163 -10.35 2.30 14.18
CA ARG A 163 -10.99 0.99 14.35
C ARG A 163 -10.05 -0.03 15.00
N GLU A 164 -8.87 0.40 15.44
CA GLU A 164 -7.82 -0.42 16.04
C GLU A 164 -7.32 -1.55 15.12
N ILE A 165 -7.48 -1.36 13.81
CA ILE A 165 -7.12 -2.34 12.76
C ILE A 165 -5.65 -2.15 12.34
N ALA A 166 -5.25 -0.88 12.19
CA ALA A 166 -3.86 -0.55 11.89
C ALA A 166 -3.03 -0.58 13.17
N HIS A 167 -2.00 -1.42 13.19
CA HIS A 167 -1.04 -1.47 14.28
C HIS A 167 -0.23 -0.17 14.34
N ILE A 168 0.13 0.32 13.15
CA ILE A 168 0.81 1.59 12.96
C ILE A 168 0.12 2.32 11.83
N ALA A 169 -0.20 3.59 12.07
CA ALA A 169 -0.72 4.50 11.08
C ALA A 169 0.16 5.73 10.97
N ILE A 170 0.48 6.15 9.76
CA ILE A 170 1.24 7.37 9.52
C ILE A 170 0.30 8.34 8.84
N VAL A 171 0.20 9.58 9.29
CA VAL A 171 -0.75 10.58 8.79
C VAL A 171 -0.17 11.98 8.86
N SER A 172 -0.58 12.90 7.98
CA SER A 172 -0.26 14.32 8.12
C SER A 172 -0.86 14.86 9.41
N LYS A 173 -0.11 15.74 10.08
CA LYS A 173 -0.53 16.43 11.29
C LYS A 173 -1.88 17.13 11.12
N SER A 174 -2.13 17.69 9.93
CA SER A 174 -3.40 18.34 9.60
C SER A 174 -4.64 17.45 9.79
N MET A 175 -4.46 16.13 9.77
CA MET A 175 -5.53 15.14 9.95
C MET A 175 -5.70 14.72 11.42
N ILE A 176 -4.69 14.94 12.28
CA ILE A 176 -4.73 14.56 13.70
C ILE A 176 -5.41 15.61 14.56
N ASP A 177 -5.26 16.89 14.22
CA ASP A 177 -5.93 17.99 14.92
C ASP A 177 -7.48 17.80 14.91
N VAL A 178 -7.99 16.90 14.08
CA VAL A 178 -9.41 16.51 14.00
C VAL A 178 -9.81 15.49 15.09
N LEU A 179 -8.89 14.84 15.80
CA LEU A 179 -9.20 13.72 16.71
C LEU A 179 -8.24 13.58 17.92
N ASP A 180 -8.55 14.28 19.03
CA ASP A 180 -7.94 14.04 20.35
C ASP A 180 -8.23 12.62 20.93
N LYS A 181 -9.16 11.88 20.33
CA LYS A 181 -9.73 10.62 20.85
C LYS A 181 -8.88 9.36 20.60
N LEU A 182 -7.70 9.48 19.98
CA LEU A 182 -6.84 8.32 19.68
C LEU A 182 -5.77 8.07 20.75
N SER A 183 -5.53 9.04 21.64
CA SER A 183 -4.51 8.98 22.68
C SER A 183 -4.70 7.85 23.69
N ASP A 184 -5.93 7.33 23.82
CA ASP A 184 -6.22 6.20 24.70
C ASP A 184 -5.58 4.90 24.20
N HIS A 185 -5.57 4.68 22.87
CA HIS A 185 -5.13 3.42 22.25
C HIS A 185 -3.79 3.54 21.52
N TYR A 186 -3.37 4.75 21.17
CA TYR A 186 -2.16 5.02 20.38
C TYR A 186 -1.23 5.98 21.10
N GLU A 187 0.07 5.72 20.97
CA GLU A 187 1.13 6.69 21.16
C GLU A 187 1.48 7.33 19.82
N SER A 188 2.02 8.55 19.87
CA SER A 188 2.36 9.27 18.64
C SER A 188 3.73 9.92 18.71
N ILE A 189 4.45 9.91 17.58
CA ILE A 189 5.60 10.80 17.37
C ILE A 189 5.34 11.70 16.18
N THR A 190 5.80 12.95 16.31
CA THR A 190 5.79 13.88 15.18
C THR A 190 7.16 13.88 14.51
N LEU A 191 7.19 13.62 13.21
CA LEU A 191 8.36 13.80 12.37
C LEU A 191 8.20 15.07 11.53
N ASN A 192 9.22 15.91 11.53
CA ASN A 192 9.28 17.01 10.58
C ASN A 192 9.68 16.43 9.22
N GLN A 193 8.83 16.63 8.21
CA GLN A 193 9.14 16.30 6.84
C GLN A 193 9.36 17.59 6.06
N LYS A 194 10.42 17.62 5.26
CA LYS A 194 10.63 18.69 4.29
C LYS A 194 10.20 18.21 2.92
N ILE A 195 9.28 18.97 2.36
CA ILE A 195 8.71 18.79 1.05
C ILE A 195 9.28 19.88 0.16
N ILE A 196 9.56 19.53 -1.09
CA ILE A 196 10.05 20.46 -2.09
C ILE A 196 9.19 20.35 -3.34
N VAL A 197 8.99 21.49 -4.00
CA VAL A 197 8.50 21.52 -5.38
C VAL A 197 9.70 21.75 -6.28
N VAL A 198 9.88 20.82 -7.21
CA VAL A 198 11.04 20.76 -8.08
C VAL A 198 10.58 21.00 -9.50
N GLU A 199 11.28 21.88 -10.21
CA GLU A 199 11.06 22.17 -11.61
C GLU A 199 12.23 21.63 -12.45
N GLY A 200 11.88 20.96 -13.54
CA GLY A 200 12.81 20.33 -14.48
C GLY A 200 12.75 20.98 -15.86
N GLN A 201 13.74 20.65 -16.69
CA GLN A 201 13.74 21.00 -18.11
C GLN A 201 12.87 19.99 -18.87
N ALA A 202 11.55 20.08 -18.74
CA ALA A 202 10.62 19.21 -19.45
C ALA A 202 9.98 19.94 -20.63
N VAL A 203 9.61 19.16 -21.65
CA VAL A 203 8.87 19.63 -22.83
C VAL A 203 7.37 19.75 -22.52
N VAL A 204 6.88 18.96 -21.55
CA VAL A 204 5.46 18.87 -21.21
C VAL A 204 5.13 19.76 -20.01
N ASN A 205 4.12 20.61 -20.14
CA ASN A 205 3.64 21.51 -19.10
C ASN A 205 2.75 20.76 -18.07
N ALA A 206 3.35 19.80 -17.36
CA ALA A 206 2.67 18.90 -16.45
C ALA A 206 3.34 18.83 -15.07
N CYS A 207 2.55 18.48 -14.05
CA CYS A 207 3.00 18.27 -12.69
C CYS A 207 2.58 16.89 -12.17
N THR A 208 3.45 16.22 -11.43
CA THR A 208 3.05 14.99 -10.73
C THR A 208 2.05 15.30 -9.62
N LEU A 209 0.88 14.69 -9.69
CA LEU A 209 -0.10 14.68 -8.61
C LEU A 209 -0.07 13.34 -7.88
N TYR A 210 -0.06 13.39 -6.56
CA TYR A 210 -0.33 12.22 -5.75
C TYR A 210 -1.83 12.11 -5.48
N PRO A 211 -2.45 10.96 -5.77
CA PRO A 211 -3.89 10.81 -5.71
C PRO A 211 -4.48 10.93 -4.30
N GLN A 212 -3.66 10.90 -3.24
CA GLN A 212 -4.12 10.83 -1.87
C GLN A 212 -3.17 11.62 -0.94
N GLY A 213 -3.69 12.67 -0.29
CA GLY A 213 -3.02 13.43 0.78
C GLY A 213 -3.46 14.89 0.84
N SER A 214 -3.87 15.34 2.03
CA SER A 214 -4.41 16.69 2.26
C SER A 214 -3.40 17.79 1.95
N ILE A 215 -2.13 17.59 2.34
CA ILE A 215 -1.10 18.58 2.07
C ILE A 215 -0.80 18.68 0.57
N TRP A 216 -0.81 17.56 -0.15
CA TRP A 216 -0.50 17.55 -1.58
C TRP A 216 -1.56 18.23 -2.42
N GLY A 217 -2.83 18.14 -2.02
CA GLY A 217 -3.90 18.95 -2.61
C GLY A 217 -3.62 20.45 -2.45
N LEU A 218 -3.20 20.88 -1.24
CA LEU A 218 -2.83 22.27 -0.98
C LEU A 218 -1.61 22.71 -1.82
N VAL A 219 -0.52 21.92 -1.81
CA VAL A 219 0.70 22.21 -2.58
C VAL A 219 0.38 22.23 -4.08
N SER A 220 -0.33 21.23 -4.59
CA SER A 220 -0.70 21.14 -6.01
C SER A 220 -1.58 22.32 -6.43
N SER A 221 -2.58 22.69 -5.62
CA SER A 221 -3.46 23.83 -5.91
C SER A 221 -2.74 25.18 -5.96
N ARG A 222 -1.56 25.28 -5.35
CA ARG A 222 -0.74 26.51 -5.29
C ARG A 222 0.36 26.54 -6.34
N TYR A 223 1.00 25.41 -6.62
CA TYR A 223 2.20 25.35 -7.48
C TYR A 223 2.01 24.60 -8.80
N CYS A 224 0.90 23.88 -8.94
CA CYS A 224 0.58 23.04 -10.10
C CYS A 224 -0.83 23.29 -10.66
N ARG A 225 -1.48 24.40 -10.28
CA ARG A 225 -2.85 24.73 -10.72
C ARG A 225 -2.94 24.88 -12.24
N ASP A 226 -1.93 25.48 -12.84
CA ASP A 226 -1.91 25.81 -14.28
C ASP A 226 -1.23 24.72 -15.12
N LEU A 227 -0.98 23.55 -14.54
CA LEU A 227 -0.27 22.44 -15.16
C LEU A 227 -1.19 21.24 -15.34
N GLU A 228 -0.96 20.46 -16.40
CA GLU A 228 -1.59 19.16 -16.54
C GLU A 228 -1.17 18.23 -15.39
N GLN A 229 -2.10 17.45 -14.84
CA GLN A 229 -1.83 16.62 -13.66
C GLN A 229 -1.57 15.17 -14.06
N VAL A 230 -0.36 14.69 -13.83
CA VAL A 230 0.04 13.29 -14.07
C VAL A 230 0.06 12.53 -12.76
N LYS A 231 -0.76 11.49 -12.64
CA LYS A 231 -0.87 10.69 -11.41
C LYS A 231 0.43 9.91 -11.16
N ALA A 232 1.16 10.28 -10.11
CA ALA A 232 2.30 9.51 -9.62
C ALA A 232 1.89 8.66 -8.41
N ARG A 233 2.39 7.42 -8.34
CA ARG A 233 2.05 6.47 -7.28
C ARG A 233 3.08 6.36 -6.16
N THR A 234 4.28 6.93 -6.33
CA THR A 234 5.32 7.04 -5.28
C THR A 234 6.20 8.26 -5.58
N PRO A 235 6.99 8.79 -4.61
CA PRO A 235 7.95 9.85 -4.90
C PRO A 235 8.97 9.42 -5.91
N ARG A 236 9.36 8.14 -5.88
CA ARG A 236 10.29 7.57 -6.84
C ARG A 236 9.73 7.58 -8.26
N ALA A 237 8.43 7.32 -8.44
CA ALA A 237 7.76 7.43 -9.73
C ALA A 237 7.71 8.89 -10.20
N ALA A 238 7.40 9.84 -9.31
CA ALA A 238 7.43 11.26 -9.63
C ALA A 238 8.83 11.77 -9.98
N THR A 239 9.84 11.36 -9.21
CA THR A 239 11.27 11.57 -9.48
C THR A 239 11.65 11.05 -10.87
N TRP A 240 11.22 9.84 -11.23
CA TRP A 240 11.45 9.28 -12.55
C TRP A 240 10.76 10.10 -13.64
N LEU A 241 9.47 10.40 -13.50
CA LEU A 241 8.70 11.21 -14.47
C LEU A 241 9.36 12.57 -14.71
N LEU A 242 9.80 13.24 -13.64
CA LEU A 242 10.50 14.52 -13.70
C LEU A 242 11.82 14.38 -14.44
N ARG A 243 12.62 13.36 -14.08
CA ARG A 243 13.96 13.14 -14.65
C ARG A 243 13.91 12.83 -16.14
N GLU A 244 12.94 12.03 -16.56
CA GLU A 244 12.78 11.66 -17.97
C GLU A 244 12.04 12.75 -18.79
N GLY A 245 11.69 13.88 -18.18
CA GLY A 245 11.07 15.02 -18.88
C GLY A 245 9.59 14.83 -19.22
N TYR A 246 8.91 13.86 -18.61
CA TYR A 246 7.46 13.66 -18.77
C TYR A 246 6.62 14.70 -18.02
N VAL A 247 7.21 15.36 -17.02
CA VAL A 247 6.59 16.45 -16.26
C VAL A 247 7.58 17.59 -16.04
N SER A 248 7.11 18.83 -16.10
CA SER A 248 7.91 20.02 -15.78
C SER A 248 8.06 20.24 -14.29
N ARG A 249 7.12 19.74 -13.48
CA ARG A 249 7.20 19.84 -12.01
C ARG A 249 6.93 18.52 -11.32
N ALA A 250 7.63 18.30 -10.22
CA ALA A 250 7.30 17.24 -9.29
C ALA A 250 7.35 17.74 -7.85
N ILE A 251 6.42 17.24 -7.07
CA ILE A 251 6.38 17.51 -5.65
C ILE A 251 7.04 16.32 -4.95
N LEU A 252 8.10 16.53 -4.16
CA LEU A 252 8.96 15.46 -3.67
C LEU A 252 9.35 15.68 -2.20
N PRO A 253 9.58 14.62 -1.41
CA PRO A 253 10.37 14.71 -0.18
C PRO A 253 11.79 15.21 -0.49
N VAL A 254 12.39 16.00 0.39
CA VAL A 254 13.74 16.57 0.19
C VAL A 254 14.80 15.48 -0.04
N GLU A 255 14.62 14.30 0.55
CA GLU A 255 15.55 13.18 0.45
C GLU A 255 15.62 12.60 -0.97
N GLU A 256 14.54 12.71 -1.75
CA GLU A 256 14.50 12.24 -3.15
C GLU A 256 15.32 13.17 -4.07
N LEU A 257 15.58 14.42 -3.65
CA LEU A 257 16.43 15.36 -4.39
C LEU A 257 17.86 14.83 -4.55
N ALA A 258 18.38 14.12 -3.54
CA ALA A 258 19.72 13.53 -3.62
C ALA A 258 19.80 12.44 -4.70
N ILE A 259 18.72 11.68 -4.90
CA ILE A 259 18.62 10.64 -5.95
C ILE A 259 18.64 11.29 -7.32
N ILE A 260 18.00 12.46 -7.45
CA ILE A 260 17.95 13.22 -8.69
C ILE A 260 19.32 13.81 -9.03
N ARG A 261 19.99 14.45 -8.06
CA ARG A 261 21.28 15.13 -8.27
C ARG A 261 22.43 14.19 -8.62
N ASN A 262 22.39 12.95 -8.15
CA ASN A 262 23.47 11.99 -8.33
C ASN A 262 23.48 11.30 -9.70
N LYS A 263 22.55 11.62 -10.62
CA LYS A 263 22.53 11.06 -11.99
C LYS A 263 22.54 12.19 -13.02
N ILE A 264 23.57 12.17 -13.86
CA ILE A 264 24.09 13.26 -14.70
C ILE A 264 23.05 13.85 -15.68
N ALA A 265 23.22 15.16 -15.98
CA ALA A 265 22.53 16.04 -16.95
C ALA A 265 21.24 16.74 -16.51
N PHE A 266 20.60 16.34 -15.41
CA PHE A 266 19.38 16.99 -14.92
C PHE A 266 19.69 17.94 -13.75
N LYS A 267 19.49 19.25 -13.93
CA LYS A 267 19.68 20.29 -12.90
C LYS A 267 18.33 20.85 -12.47
N PRO A 268 17.62 20.17 -11.55
CA PRO A 268 16.35 20.68 -11.06
C PRO A 268 16.51 21.99 -10.30
N SER A 269 15.58 22.92 -10.49
CA SER A 269 15.38 24.11 -9.64
C SER A 269 14.37 23.79 -8.55
N ILE A 270 14.71 24.09 -7.29
CA ILE A 270 13.73 24.06 -6.20
C ILE A 270 12.97 25.38 -6.26
N ILE A 271 11.67 25.32 -6.51
CA ILE A 271 10.81 26.50 -6.60
C ILE A 271 10.04 26.78 -5.32
N ALA A 272 9.90 25.78 -4.44
CA ALA A 272 9.33 25.94 -3.12
C ALA A 272 9.88 24.89 -2.14
N GLU A 273 10.04 25.27 -0.88
CA GLU A 273 10.26 24.38 0.26
C GLU A 273 9.09 24.53 1.23
N ILE A 274 8.52 23.40 1.64
CA ILE A 274 7.32 23.32 2.46
C ILE A 274 7.65 22.43 3.66
N LYS A 275 7.41 22.95 4.86
CA LYS A 275 7.58 22.19 6.09
C LYS A 275 6.25 21.53 6.42
N ASP A 276 6.26 20.22 6.49
CA ASP A 276 5.14 19.43 6.99
C ASP A 276 5.53 18.66 8.24
N LYS A 277 4.51 18.20 8.95
CA LYS A 277 4.63 17.33 10.09
C LYS A 277 3.87 16.05 9.78
N LEU A 278 4.61 14.96 9.67
CA LEU A 278 4.02 13.63 9.74
C LEU A 278 3.84 13.26 11.19
N VAL A 279 2.79 12.50 11.48
CA VAL A 279 2.60 11.89 12.77
C VAL A 279 2.45 10.40 12.58
N ILE A 280 3.26 9.66 13.33
CA ILE A 280 3.21 8.21 13.36
C ILE A 280 2.46 7.83 14.62
N LEU A 281 1.33 7.19 14.44
CA LEU A 281 0.52 6.56 15.47
C LEU A 281 0.96 5.11 15.61
N CYS A 282 1.34 4.70 16.81
CA CYS A 282 1.71 3.33 17.18
C CYS A 282 0.75 2.84 18.25
N ARG A 283 0.11 1.69 18.04
CA ARG A 283 -0.83 1.11 19.01
C ARG A 283 -0.06 0.71 20.27
N LYS A 284 -0.55 1.09 21.45
CA LYS A 284 0.21 0.99 22.73
C LYS A 284 0.66 -0.43 23.11
N ASP A 285 0.01 -1.45 22.56
CA ASP A 285 0.40 -2.84 22.73
C ASP A 285 1.71 -3.21 21.98
N LEU A 286 2.29 -2.28 21.21
CA LEU A 286 3.48 -2.47 20.38
C LEU A 286 4.72 -1.75 20.90
N GLU A 287 5.13 -1.96 22.16
CA GLU A 287 6.40 -1.45 22.75
C GLU A 287 6.88 -0.11 22.14
N CYS A 288 5.97 0.88 22.03
CA CYS A 288 6.09 1.96 21.05
C CYS A 288 7.31 2.83 21.29
N ASP A 289 7.69 3.04 22.54
CA ASP A 289 8.96 3.69 22.92
C ASP A 289 10.17 3.08 22.22
N LYS A 290 10.28 1.74 22.19
CA LYS A 290 11.42 1.06 21.57
C LYS A 290 11.36 1.16 20.04
N VAL A 291 10.15 1.13 19.46
CA VAL A 291 9.94 1.35 18.03
C VAL A 291 10.42 2.74 17.64
N PHE A 292 9.97 3.77 18.36
CA PHE A 292 10.32 5.15 18.11
C PHE A 292 11.81 5.45 18.35
N GLU A 293 12.42 4.85 19.38
CA GLU A 293 13.85 4.96 19.63
C GLU A 293 14.67 4.44 18.44
N LYS A 294 14.35 3.22 17.95
CA LYS A 294 15.03 2.62 16.80
C LYS A 294 14.81 3.40 15.51
N MET A 295 13.59 3.88 15.28
CA MET A 295 13.26 4.71 14.12
C MET A 295 14.07 6.01 14.13
N THR A 296 14.10 6.71 15.27
CA THR A 296 14.82 7.99 15.41
C THR A 296 16.33 7.79 15.18
N LYS A 297 16.92 6.74 15.76
CA LYS A 297 18.32 6.36 15.52
C LYS A 297 18.61 6.03 14.04
N SER A 298 17.67 5.40 13.34
CA SER A 298 17.83 5.07 11.92
C SER A 298 17.67 6.29 11.01
N LEU A 299 16.88 7.28 11.40
CA LEU A 299 16.68 8.51 10.64
C LEU A 299 17.85 9.49 10.80
N SER A 300 18.51 9.50 11.95
CA SER A 300 19.68 10.33 12.26
C SER A 300 20.99 9.88 11.58
N ARG A 301 21.04 8.64 11.09
CA ARG A 301 22.16 8.10 10.29
C ARG A 301 21.96 8.40 8.82
#